data_AF-A0A5C5WG46-F1
#
_entry.id   AF-A0A5C5WG46-F1
#
_cell.length_a   1.000
_cell.length_b   1.000
_cell.length_c   1.000
_cell.angle_alpha   90.00
_cell.angle_beta   90.00
_cell.angle_gamma   90.00
#
_symmetry.space_group_name_H-M   'P 1'
#
loop_
_entity.id
_entity.type
_entity.pdbx_description
1 polymer ?
#
loop_
_entity_poly.entity_id
_entity_poly.type
_entity_poly.pdbx_seq_one_letter_code
_entity_poly.pdbx_strand_id
1 'polypeptide(L)'
;MKTKQIWIIHIVTLIAFPLWIAVDPSVESIMQRLDFSDAMGNTDWFRFGAFSITSVVAAVTLIALFARMLGRSKNALDSSKNALGSRSIRQLFVLVGVIAIWCSVGRYHQSIAWQGKRIRFASRVDQLEAIASTFRDDWPTTDGQRNAVGPFMAYPFGRPTTLVLLEAPRIESRLVYISAIERCANGAIKLQLTGTDGGDWAEWHPPNSRPSSFIGGLSDPHELETATSIGRGWFLVRYRAEQPIV
;
A
#
# COMPACT_ATOMS: atom_id res chain seq x y z
N MET A 1 -22.25 -4.93 29.25
CA MET A 1 -20.86 -5.34 28.92
C MET A 1 -19.89 -4.95 30.03
N LYS A 2 -18.98 -5.86 30.39
CA LYS A 2 -17.90 -5.59 31.35
C LYS A 2 -16.86 -4.68 30.68
N THR A 3 -16.29 -3.70 31.38
CA THR A 3 -15.28 -2.75 30.84
C THR A 3 -14.12 -3.46 30.14
N LYS A 4 -13.72 -4.64 30.63
CA LYS A 4 -12.69 -5.48 30.00
C LYS A 4 -13.02 -5.87 28.55
N GLN A 5 -14.28 -6.15 28.24
CA GLN A 5 -14.72 -6.54 26.90
C GLN A 5 -14.58 -5.40 25.89
N ILE A 6 -14.91 -4.17 26.30
CA ILE A 6 -14.78 -2.98 25.44
C ILE A 6 -13.31 -2.76 25.07
N TRP A 7 -12.40 -2.88 26.04
CA TRP A 7 -10.96 -2.77 25.78
C TRP A 7 -10.42 -3.84 24.85
N ILE A 8 -10.85 -5.10 25.01
CA ILE A 8 -10.46 -6.19 24.12
C ILE A 8 -10.90 -5.87 22.68
N ILE A 9 -12.16 -5.45 22.49
CA ILE A 9 -12.68 -5.09 21.16
C ILE A 9 -11.85 -3.97 20.53
N HIS A 10 -11.51 -2.92 21.29
CA HIS A 10 -10.67 -1.83 20.77
C HIS A 10 -9.29 -2.30 20.36
N ILE A 11 -8.60 -3.08 21.21
CA ILE A 11 -7.26 -3.57 20.92
C ILE A 11 -7.27 -4.47 19.67
N VAL A 12 -8.25 -5.38 19.60
CA VAL A 12 -8.41 -6.26 18.42
C VAL A 12 -8.67 -5.43 17.17
N THR A 13 -9.56 -4.45 17.23
CA THR A 13 -9.86 -3.56 16.08
C THR A 13 -8.65 -2.74 15.67
N LEU A 14 -7.90 -2.23 16.65
CA LEU A 14 -6.68 -1.43 16.44
C LEU A 14 -5.56 -2.21 15.76
N ILE A 15 -5.51 -3.53 15.97
CA ILE A 15 -4.52 -4.41 15.33
C ILE A 15 -5.04 -4.91 13.98
N ALA A 16 -6.30 -5.35 13.93
CA ALA A 16 -6.89 -5.94 12.74
C ALA A 16 -6.97 -4.92 11.59
N PHE A 17 -7.22 -3.65 11.88
CA PHE A 17 -7.41 -2.64 10.86
C PHE A 17 -6.11 -2.27 10.11
N PRO A 18 -4.98 -1.94 10.76
CA PRO A 18 -3.70 -1.77 10.07
C PRO A 18 -3.24 -3.04 9.36
N LEU A 19 -3.49 -4.22 9.95
CA LEU A 19 -3.15 -5.49 9.32
C LEU A 19 -3.96 -5.70 8.03
N TRP A 20 -5.24 -5.36 8.03
CA TRP A 20 -6.07 -5.40 6.83
C TRP A 20 -5.59 -4.42 5.76
N ILE A 21 -5.25 -3.17 6.13
CA ILE A 21 -4.63 -2.19 5.22
C ILE A 21 -3.33 -2.72 4.60
N ALA A 22 -2.51 -3.41 5.41
CA ALA A 22 -1.24 -3.97 4.94
C ALA A 22 -1.44 -5.19 4.02
N VAL A 23 -2.50 -5.97 4.21
CA VAL A 23 -2.73 -7.21 3.45
C VAL A 23 -3.55 -6.97 2.18
N ASP A 24 -4.55 -6.09 2.22
CA ASP A 24 -5.47 -5.87 1.10
C ASP A 24 -4.90 -4.84 0.10
N PRO A 25 -4.54 -5.26 -1.14
CA PRO A 25 -3.99 -4.37 -2.15
C PRO A 25 -4.98 -3.31 -2.64
N SER A 26 -6.29 -3.56 -2.53
CA SER A 26 -7.31 -2.65 -3.05
C SER A 26 -7.53 -1.43 -2.17
N VAL A 27 -7.04 -1.44 -0.91
CA VAL A 27 -7.24 -0.34 0.03
C VAL A 27 -6.66 0.98 -0.48
N GLU A 28 -5.48 0.94 -1.11
CA GLU A 28 -4.87 2.15 -1.68
C GLU A 28 -5.74 2.74 -2.79
N SER A 29 -6.24 1.89 -3.70
CA SER A 29 -7.14 2.32 -4.78
C SER A 29 -8.46 2.87 -4.26
N ILE A 30 -9.01 2.28 -3.19
CA ILE A 30 -10.23 2.78 -2.53
C ILE A 30 -9.97 4.14 -1.91
N MET A 31 -8.85 4.31 -1.21
CA MET A 31 -8.51 5.57 -0.53
C MET A 31 -8.19 6.71 -1.50
N GLN A 32 -7.56 6.42 -2.63
CA GLN A 32 -7.36 7.41 -3.70
C GLN A 32 -8.68 7.81 -4.38
N ARG A 33 -9.66 6.90 -4.42
CA ARG A 33 -11.00 7.12 -5.00
C ARG A 33 -12.04 7.65 -4.01
N LEU A 34 -11.65 8.06 -2.79
CA LEU A 34 -12.56 8.68 -1.82
C LEU A 34 -13.03 10.09 -2.23
N ASP A 35 -13.01 10.42 -3.52
CA ASP A 35 -13.91 11.42 -4.05
C ASP A 35 -15.32 10.82 -4.00
N PHE A 36 -16.09 11.24 -2.99
CA PHE A 36 -17.34 10.58 -2.55
C PHE A 36 -18.38 10.39 -3.67
N SER A 37 -18.27 11.10 -4.80
CA SER A 37 -19.16 10.99 -5.94
C SER A 37 -19.03 9.69 -6.73
N ASP A 38 -17.84 9.11 -6.85
CA ASP A 38 -17.60 7.95 -7.74
C ASP A 38 -17.72 6.59 -7.05
N ALA A 39 -17.76 6.58 -5.71
CA ALA A 39 -17.73 5.36 -4.91
C ALA A 39 -19.02 4.52 -4.97
N MET A 40 -20.15 5.07 -5.42
CA MET A 40 -21.43 4.34 -5.46
C MET A 40 -21.60 3.40 -6.67
N GLY A 41 -20.72 3.47 -7.68
CA GLY A 41 -20.96 2.82 -8.97
C GLY A 41 -20.40 1.41 -9.16
N ASN A 42 -19.51 0.89 -8.29
CA ASN A 42 -18.74 -0.32 -8.62
C ASN A 42 -18.57 -1.33 -7.47
N THR A 43 -18.15 -2.55 -7.83
CA THR A 43 -18.06 -3.84 -7.11
C THR A 43 -17.38 -3.86 -5.73
N ASP A 44 -16.96 -2.72 -5.19
CA ASP A 44 -16.25 -2.60 -3.91
C ASP A 44 -17.13 -2.14 -2.74
N TRP A 45 -18.45 -2.07 -2.94
CA TRP A 45 -19.40 -1.65 -1.89
C TRP A 45 -19.25 -2.43 -0.57
N PHE A 46 -19.00 -3.74 -0.63
CA PHE A 46 -18.81 -4.54 0.59
C PHE A 46 -17.59 -4.11 1.40
N ARG A 47 -16.48 -3.77 0.73
CA ARG A 47 -15.23 -3.35 1.39
C ARG A 47 -15.36 -1.95 1.95
N PHE A 48 -15.97 -1.04 1.20
CA PHE A 48 -16.30 0.30 1.66
C PHE A 48 -17.26 0.27 2.86
N GLY A 49 -18.28 -0.59 2.79
CA GLY A 49 -19.22 -0.84 3.88
C GLY A 49 -18.53 -1.37 5.13
N ALA A 50 -17.65 -2.36 4.99
CA ALA A 50 -16.86 -2.89 6.11
C ALA A 50 -15.98 -1.80 6.75
N PHE A 51 -15.24 -1.02 5.95
CA PHE A 51 -14.42 0.09 6.44
C PHE A 51 -15.27 1.14 7.18
N SER A 52 -16.41 1.52 6.62
CA SER A 52 -17.33 2.50 7.19
C SER A 52 -17.90 2.00 8.51
N ILE A 53 -18.36 0.75 8.57
CA ILE A 53 -18.88 0.12 9.79
C ILE A 53 -17.81 0.06 10.87
N THR A 54 -16.59 -0.39 10.55
CA THR A 54 -15.49 -0.47 11.52
C THR A 54 -15.14 0.92 12.06
N SER A 55 -15.09 1.93 11.20
CA SER A 55 -14.82 3.32 11.59
C SER A 55 -15.92 3.90 12.48
N VAL A 56 -17.18 3.67 12.14
CA VAL A 56 -18.34 4.09 12.95
C VAL A 56 -18.34 3.39 14.31
N VAL A 57 -18.11 2.07 14.34
CA VAL A 57 -18.05 1.31 15.59
C VAL A 57 -16.89 1.82 16.47
N ALA A 58 -15.72 2.08 15.89
CA ALA A 58 -14.59 2.66 16.61
C ALA A 58 -14.92 4.06 17.18
N ALA A 59 -15.57 4.92 16.40
CA ALA A 59 -15.98 6.26 16.83
C ALA A 59 -17.04 6.21 17.95
N VAL A 60 -18.10 5.42 17.78
CA VAL A 60 -19.19 5.29 18.76
C VAL A 60 -18.67 4.73 20.09
N THR A 61 -17.81 3.71 20.04
CA THR A 61 -17.23 3.11 21.24
C THR A 61 -16.28 4.08 21.97
N LEU A 62 -15.53 4.89 21.22
CA LEU A 62 -14.69 5.95 21.78
C LEU A 62 -15.53 7.05 22.47
N ILE A 63 -16.60 7.51 21.83
CA ILE A 63 -17.53 8.50 22.39
C ILE A 63 -18.19 7.95 23.67
N ALA A 64 -18.61 6.69 23.67
CA ALA A 64 -19.20 6.05 24.84
C ALA A 64 -18.20 5.96 26.02
N LEU A 65 -16.93 5.66 25.75
CA LEU A 65 -15.87 5.66 26.77
C LEU A 65 -15.63 7.07 27.34
N PHE A 66 -15.57 8.07 26.47
CA PHE A 66 -15.39 9.47 26.87
C PHE A 66 -16.57 9.99 27.71
N ALA A 67 -17.81 9.76 27.27
CA ALA A 67 -19.01 10.13 28.00
C ALA A 67 -19.08 9.45 29.39
N ARG A 68 -18.68 8.18 29.48
CA ARG A 68 -18.64 7.44 30.76
C ARG A 68 -17.57 7.99 31.71
N MET A 69 -16.44 8.47 31.18
CA MET A 69 -15.40 9.12 31.97
C MET A 69 -15.90 10.45 32.55
N LEU A 70 -16.57 11.28 31.74
CA LEU A 70 -17.15 12.55 32.20
C LEU A 70 -18.30 12.34 33.21
N GLY A 71 -19.18 11.37 32.96
CA GLY A 71 -20.33 11.09 33.84
C GLY A 71 -19.94 10.60 35.24
N ARG A 72 -18.84 9.85 35.36
CA ARG A 72 -18.32 9.40 36.67
C ARG A 72 -17.76 10.52 37.52
N SER A 73 -17.30 11.62 36.91
CA SER A 73 -16.78 12.77 37.66
C SER A 73 -17.85 13.47 38.49
N LYS A 74 -19.12 13.45 38.04
CA LYS A 74 -20.21 14.13 38.74
C LYS A 74 -20.64 13.39 40.00
N ASN A 75 -20.70 12.06 39.96
CA ASN A 75 -21.10 11.24 41.11
C ASN A 75 -19.97 11.04 42.13
N ALA A 76 -18.71 11.35 41.75
CA ALA A 76 -17.55 11.24 42.62
C ALA A 76 -17.35 12.44 43.55
N LEU A 77 -17.98 13.58 43.25
CA LEU A 77 -17.87 14.78 44.10
C LEU A 77 -18.46 14.57 45.50
N ASP A 78 -19.41 13.64 45.65
CA ASP A 78 -20.08 13.36 46.94
C ASP A 78 -19.41 12.27 47.79
N SER A 79 -18.53 11.42 47.23
CA SER A 79 -18.26 10.11 47.89
C SER A 79 -16.85 9.85 48.43
N SER A 80 -15.75 10.54 48.08
CA SER A 80 -14.46 10.17 48.72
C SER A 80 -13.28 11.12 48.48
N LYS A 81 -12.68 11.65 49.56
CA LYS A 81 -11.47 12.48 49.53
C LYS A 81 -10.16 11.71 49.30
N ASN A 82 -10.09 10.37 49.41
CA ASN A 82 -8.79 9.70 49.64
C ASN A 82 -8.35 8.58 48.66
N ALA A 83 -9.16 8.14 47.68
CA ALA A 83 -8.79 6.97 46.84
C ALA A 83 -8.92 7.16 45.30
N LEU A 84 -9.26 8.37 44.82
CA LEU A 84 -9.74 8.56 43.44
C LEU A 84 -8.71 9.12 42.43
N GLY A 85 -7.57 9.64 42.88
CA GLY A 85 -6.64 10.36 41.99
C GLY A 85 -5.92 9.49 40.94
N SER A 86 -5.43 8.30 41.31
CA SER A 86 -4.50 7.55 40.47
C SER A 86 -5.17 6.73 39.35
N ARG A 87 -6.41 6.28 39.52
CA ARG A 87 -7.12 5.47 38.51
C ARG A 87 -7.68 6.30 37.36
N SER A 88 -8.11 7.54 37.62
CA SER A 88 -8.68 8.42 36.60
C SER A 88 -7.63 8.87 35.57
N ILE A 89 -6.46 9.28 36.06
CA ILE A 89 -5.34 9.74 35.22
C ILE A 89 -4.83 8.62 34.30
N ARG A 90 -4.68 7.40 34.82
CA ARG A 90 -4.29 6.23 34.00
C ARG A 90 -5.28 5.97 32.87
N GLN A 91 -6.59 6.03 33.13
CA GLN A 91 -7.60 5.81 32.09
C GLN A 91 -7.59 6.89 31.03
N LEU A 92 -7.38 8.16 31.42
CA LEU A 92 -7.25 9.27 30.48
C LEU A 92 -6.04 9.06 29.56
N PHE A 93 -4.87 8.71 30.09
CA PHE A 93 -3.68 8.43 29.27
C PHE A 93 -3.89 7.30 28.28
N VAL A 94 -4.54 6.21 28.69
CA VAL A 94 -4.85 5.09 27.76
C VAL A 94 -5.80 5.55 26.67
N LEU A 95 -6.85 6.32 27.00
CA LEU A 95 -7.78 6.84 26.01
C LEU A 95 -7.09 7.76 25.00
N VAL A 96 -6.29 8.72 25.49
CA VAL A 96 -5.50 9.62 24.65
C VAL A 96 -4.54 8.82 23.76
N GLY A 97 -3.90 7.78 24.30
CA GLY A 97 -3.05 6.88 23.53
C GLY A 97 -3.80 6.18 22.40
N VAL A 98 -4.99 5.64 22.65
CA VAL A 98 -5.81 5.00 21.60
C VAL A 98 -6.21 5.99 20.51
N ILE A 99 -6.65 7.20 20.88
CA ILE A 99 -6.98 8.25 19.92
C ILE A 99 -5.75 8.59 19.07
N ALA A 100 -4.60 8.80 19.71
CA ALA A 100 -3.35 9.10 19.02
C ALA A 100 -2.94 8.00 18.04
N ILE A 101 -3.14 6.72 18.38
CA ILE A 101 -2.87 5.60 17.47
C ILE A 101 -3.83 5.62 16.28
N TRP A 102 -5.14 5.82 16.49
CA TRP A 102 -6.10 5.93 15.37
C TRP A 102 -5.77 7.10 14.44
N CYS A 103 -5.47 8.27 15.00
CA CYS A 103 -5.02 9.42 14.22
C CYS A 103 -3.73 9.13 13.46
N SER A 104 -2.80 8.37 14.06
CA SER A 104 -1.56 7.95 13.41
C SER A 104 -1.84 6.99 12.25
N VAL A 105 -2.71 6.00 12.42
CA VAL A 105 -3.11 5.10 11.33
C VAL A 105 -3.75 5.88 10.19
N GLY A 106 -4.65 6.82 10.49
CA GLY A 106 -5.25 7.69 9.48
C GLY A 106 -4.22 8.56 8.75
N ARG A 107 -3.26 9.13 9.47
CA ARG A 107 -2.20 9.97 8.87
C ARG A 107 -1.18 9.16 8.06
N TYR A 108 -0.81 7.97 8.52
CA TYR A 108 0.25 7.14 7.95
C TYR A 108 -0.28 5.94 7.15
N HIS A 109 -1.55 5.94 6.76
CA HIS A 109 -2.17 4.82 6.02
C HIS A 109 -1.40 4.50 4.73
N GLN A 110 -0.93 5.52 3.98
CA GLN A 110 -0.13 5.31 2.76
C GLN A 110 1.19 4.59 3.06
N SER A 111 1.87 4.96 4.15
CA SER A 111 3.10 4.29 4.57
C SER A 111 2.83 2.83 5.01
N ILE A 112 1.71 2.57 5.69
CA ILE A 112 1.29 1.20 6.07
C ILE A 112 1.00 0.37 4.83
N ALA A 113 0.22 0.91 3.89
CA ALA A 113 -0.10 0.26 2.61
C ALA A 113 1.19 -0.03 1.81
N TRP A 114 2.12 0.93 1.75
CA TRP A 114 3.42 0.75 1.11
C TRP A 114 4.25 -0.37 1.73
N GLN A 115 4.33 -0.46 3.06
CA GLN A 115 5.01 -1.57 3.73
C GLN A 115 4.32 -2.91 3.47
N GLY A 116 2.99 -2.93 3.44
CA GLY A 116 2.21 -4.09 3.03
C GLY A 116 2.58 -4.57 1.62
N LYS A 117 2.57 -3.64 0.66
CA LYS A 117 2.99 -3.89 -0.73
C LYS A 117 4.41 -4.43 -0.80
N ARG A 118 5.36 -3.80 -0.11
CA ARG A 118 6.75 -4.26 -0.01
C ARG A 118 6.85 -5.71 0.49
N ILE A 119 6.15 -6.07 1.56
CA ILE A 119 6.18 -7.44 2.12
C ILE A 119 5.63 -8.44 1.09
N ARG A 120 4.52 -8.12 0.43
CA ARG A 120 3.95 -8.97 -0.63
C ARG A 120 4.95 -9.19 -1.75
N PHE A 121 5.56 -8.13 -2.30
CA PHE A 121 6.55 -8.25 -3.38
C PHE A 121 7.86 -8.91 -2.94
N ALA A 122 8.32 -8.70 -1.71
CA ALA A 122 9.49 -9.39 -1.17
C ALA A 122 9.32 -10.92 -1.17
N SER A 123 8.10 -11.41 -0.91
CA SER A 123 7.77 -12.84 -0.99
C SER A 123 7.71 -13.38 -2.43
N ARG A 124 7.75 -12.51 -3.45
CA ARG A 124 7.59 -12.84 -4.87
C ARG A 124 8.83 -12.54 -5.71
N VAL A 125 9.94 -12.20 -5.08
CA VAL A 125 11.18 -11.87 -5.80
C VAL A 125 11.61 -13.00 -6.74
N ASP A 126 11.34 -14.27 -6.42
CA ASP A 126 11.66 -15.39 -7.33
C ASP A 126 10.87 -15.34 -8.65
N GLN A 127 9.61 -14.93 -8.60
CA GLN A 127 8.77 -14.80 -9.81
C GLN A 127 9.23 -13.62 -10.67
N LEU A 128 9.55 -12.49 -10.02
CA LEU A 128 10.12 -11.32 -10.69
C LEU A 128 11.47 -11.67 -11.33
N GLU A 129 12.32 -12.40 -10.62
CA GLU A 129 13.63 -12.86 -11.09
C GLU A 129 13.50 -13.82 -12.28
N ALA A 130 12.54 -14.74 -12.26
CA ALA A 130 12.29 -15.66 -13.36
C ALA A 130 11.93 -14.91 -14.65
N ILE A 131 11.24 -13.77 -14.56
CA ILE A 131 10.93 -12.92 -15.69
C ILE A 131 12.16 -12.11 -16.10
N ALA A 132 12.74 -11.33 -15.18
CA ALA A 132 13.81 -10.38 -15.50
C ALA A 132 15.12 -11.06 -15.93
N SER A 133 15.46 -12.23 -15.38
CA SER A 133 16.69 -12.95 -15.71
C SER A 133 16.80 -13.21 -17.21
N THR A 134 15.70 -13.57 -17.87
CA THR A 134 15.67 -13.81 -19.32
C THR A 134 16.08 -12.58 -20.13
N PHE A 135 15.75 -11.38 -19.64
CA PHE A 135 16.03 -10.10 -20.31
C PHE A 135 17.38 -9.50 -19.94
N ARG A 136 17.99 -9.92 -18.82
CA ARG A 136 19.34 -9.47 -18.45
C ARG A 136 20.38 -9.98 -19.44
N ASP A 137 20.25 -11.25 -19.79
CA ASP A 137 21.23 -11.96 -20.60
C ASP A 137 20.96 -11.79 -22.11
N ASP A 138 19.69 -11.76 -22.52
CA ASP A 138 19.27 -11.71 -23.93
C ASP A 138 18.14 -10.69 -24.17
N TRP A 139 18.53 -9.43 -24.31
CA TRP A 139 17.58 -8.35 -24.59
C TRP A 139 17.17 -8.34 -26.07
N PRO A 140 15.87 -8.45 -26.39
CA PRO A 140 15.42 -8.55 -27.78
C PRO A 140 15.60 -7.23 -28.53
N THR A 141 16.01 -7.32 -29.79
CA THR A 141 16.19 -6.17 -30.69
C THR A 141 15.00 -5.94 -31.62
N THR A 142 14.07 -6.89 -31.69
CA THR A 142 12.87 -6.87 -32.51
C THR A 142 11.67 -7.38 -31.72
N ASP A 143 10.46 -7.12 -32.23
CA ASP A 143 9.22 -7.69 -31.71
C ASP A 143 9.28 -9.22 -31.66
N GLY A 144 8.53 -9.81 -30.75
CA GLY A 144 8.53 -11.26 -30.60
C GLY A 144 7.66 -11.77 -29.46
N GLN A 145 7.95 -12.99 -29.03
CA GLN A 145 7.25 -13.66 -27.94
C GLN A 145 8.26 -14.44 -27.09
N ARG A 146 8.07 -14.42 -25.77
CA ARG A 146 8.82 -15.26 -24.82
C ARG A 146 7.83 -16.00 -23.91
N ASN A 147 8.18 -17.21 -23.51
CA ASN A 147 7.30 -18.07 -22.69
C ASN A 147 6.87 -17.43 -21.36
N ALA A 148 7.74 -16.62 -20.74
CA ALA A 148 7.47 -16.02 -19.42
C ALA A 148 6.60 -14.75 -19.48
N VAL A 149 6.58 -14.03 -20.60
CA VAL A 149 5.90 -12.72 -20.71
C VAL A 149 4.84 -12.65 -21.81
N GLY A 150 4.79 -13.62 -22.71
CA GLY A 150 3.90 -13.57 -23.87
C GLY A 150 4.45 -12.70 -25.02
N PRO A 151 3.57 -12.30 -25.96
CA PRO A 151 3.93 -11.43 -27.07
C PRO A 151 4.22 -9.99 -26.62
N PHE A 152 5.20 -9.35 -27.25
CA PHE A 152 5.62 -7.98 -26.95
C PHE A 152 6.05 -7.21 -28.20
N MET A 153 5.98 -5.88 -28.12
CA MET A 153 6.59 -4.96 -29.08
C MET A 153 7.84 -4.33 -28.48
N ALA A 154 8.93 -4.27 -29.24
CA ALA A 154 10.20 -3.70 -28.83
C ALA A 154 10.32 -2.24 -29.30
N TYR A 155 10.50 -1.31 -28.35
CA TYR A 155 10.54 0.13 -28.61
C TYR A 155 11.71 0.83 -27.89
N PRO A 156 12.33 1.87 -28.48
CA PRO A 156 12.15 2.33 -29.87
C PRO A 156 12.79 1.37 -30.88
N PHE A 157 12.39 1.46 -32.14
CA PHE A 157 12.96 0.64 -33.22
C PHE A 157 14.48 0.84 -33.36
N GLY A 158 15.20 -0.27 -33.57
CA GLY A 158 16.65 -0.30 -33.79
C GLY A 158 17.49 -0.34 -32.51
N ARG A 159 17.06 0.34 -31.43
CA ARG A 159 17.71 0.27 -30.10
C ARG A 159 16.64 0.20 -29.01
N PRO A 160 15.90 -0.91 -28.92
CA PRO A 160 14.81 -1.02 -27.98
C PRO A 160 15.32 -0.96 -26.55
N THR A 161 14.70 -0.12 -25.73
CA THR A 161 14.93 0.00 -24.29
C THR A 161 13.69 -0.38 -23.49
N THR A 162 12.54 -0.53 -24.16
CA THR A 162 11.24 -0.85 -23.56
C THR A 162 10.56 -1.94 -24.37
N LEU A 163 9.97 -2.90 -23.67
CA LEU A 163 9.11 -3.94 -24.22
C LEU A 163 7.69 -3.66 -23.75
N VAL A 164 6.81 -3.31 -24.69
CA VAL A 164 5.38 -3.14 -24.44
C VAL A 164 4.72 -4.50 -24.57
N LEU A 165 4.21 -5.04 -23.46
CA LEU A 165 3.64 -6.38 -23.44
C LEU A 165 2.22 -6.33 -24.01
N LEU A 166 1.96 -7.13 -25.04
CA LEU A 166 0.64 -7.22 -25.68
C LEU A 166 -0.30 -8.11 -24.87
N GLU A 167 0.27 -9.04 -24.10
CA GLU A 167 -0.42 -9.81 -23.07
C GLU A 167 0.27 -9.54 -21.74
N ALA A 168 -0.48 -9.13 -20.73
CA ALA A 168 0.08 -8.79 -19.43
C ALA A 168 0.29 -10.07 -18.60
N PRO A 169 1.54 -10.57 -18.42
CA PRO A 169 1.79 -11.77 -17.65
C PRO A 169 1.36 -11.53 -16.20
N ARG A 170 0.69 -12.54 -15.64
CA ARG A 170 0.14 -12.47 -14.30
C ARG A 170 1.21 -12.79 -13.27
N ILE A 171 1.45 -11.85 -12.37
CA ILE A 171 2.17 -12.10 -11.13
C ILE A 171 1.09 -12.28 -10.07
N GLU A 172 0.94 -13.48 -9.50
CA GLU A 172 -0.15 -13.87 -8.61
C GLU A 172 -1.51 -14.25 -9.28
N SER A 173 -2.37 -14.88 -8.48
CA SER A 173 -3.74 -15.30 -8.80
C SER A 173 -4.72 -14.12 -9.00
N ARG A 174 -4.44 -13.25 -9.99
CA ARG A 174 -5.34 -12.32 -10.70
C ARG A 174 -5.30 -10.81 -10.37
N LEU A 175 -4.36 -10.28 -9.58
CA LEU A 175 -4.44 -8.87 -9.16
C LEU A 175 -3.31 -7.96 -9.65
N VAL A 176 -2.14 -8.53 -9.99
CA VAL A 176 -0.98 -7.76 -10.47
C VAL A 176 -0.52 -8.32 -11.81
N TYR A 177 -0.26 -7.41 -12.74
CA TYR A 177 0.21 -7.72 -14.08
C TYR A 177 1.39 -6.84 -14.44
N ILE A 178 2.28 -7.32 -15.32
CA ILE A 178 3.31 -6.46 -15.91
C ILE A 178 2.76 -5.90 -17.22
N SER A 179 2.80 -4.58 -17.40
CA SER A 179 2.42 -3.95 -18.68
C SER A 179 3.61 -3.68 -19.58
N ALA A 180 4.76 -3.36 -18.99
CA ALA A 180 5.96 -3.00 -19.70
C ALA A 180 7.22 -3.47 -18.96
N ILE A 181 8.27 -3.73 -19.73
CA ILE A 181 9.60 -4.08 -19.22
C ILE A 181 10.59 -3.10 -19.81
N GLU A 182 11.39 -2.44 -18.99
CA GLU A 182 12.40 -1.51 -19.45
C GLU A 182 13.81 -1.90 -19.03
N ARG A 183 14.78 -1.61 -19.89
CA ARG A 183 16.20 -1.78 -19.65
C ARG A 183 16.89 -0.43 -19.64
N CYS A 184 17.54 -0.14 -18.52
CA CYS A 184 18.40 1.03 -18.38
C CYS A 184 19.79 0.78 -18.95
N ALA A 185 20.50 1.86 -19.31
CA ALA A 185 21.87 1.80 -19.81
C ALA A 185 22.86 1.15 -18.81
N ASN A 186 22.58 1.22 -17.51
CA ASN A 186 23.36 0.57 -16.47
C ASN A 186 23.03 -0.92 -16.30
N GLY A 187 22.13 -1.49 -17.11
CA GLY A 187 21.70 -2.89 -17.03
C GLY A 187 20.56 -3.18 -16.06
N ALA A 188 20.03 -2.17 -15.36
CA ALA A 188 18.83 -2.38 -14.53
C ALA A 188 17.62 -2.77 -15.39
N ILE A 189 16.78 -3.66 -14.84
CA ILE A 189 15.53 -4.12 -15.47
C ILE A 189 14.37 -3.63 -14.63
N LYS A 190 13.44 -2.91 -15.24
CA LYS A 190 12.27 -2.33 -14.58
C LYS A 190 11.01 -2.99 -15.09
N LEU A 191 10.15 -3.43 -14.19
CA LEU A 191 8.87 -4.06 -14.51
C LEU A 191 7.76 -3.12 -14.06
N GLN A 192 7.02 -2.55 -15.00
CA GLN A 192 5.89 -1.68 -14.70
C GLN A 192 4.71 -2.52 -14.23
N LEU A 193 4.25 -2.28 -13.00
CA LEU A 193 3.15 -3.01 -12.38
C LEU A 193 1.82 -2.33 -12.72
N THR A 194 0.83 -3.15 -13.06
CA THR A 194 -0.57 -2.74 -13.31
C THR A 194 -1.53 -3.63 -12.53
N GLY A 195 -2.81 -3.21 -12.46
CA GLY A 195 -3.84 -3.87 -11.65
C GLY A 195 -4.12 -3.10 -10.36
N THR A 196 -4.48 -3.81 -9.28
CA THR A 196 -4.83 -3.17 -8.00
C THR A 196 -3.65 -2.50 -7.32
N ASP A 197 -2.44 -3.03 -7.55
CA ASP A 197 -1.17 -2.44 -7.11
C ASP A 197 -0.48 -1.65 -8.24
N GLY A 198 -1.23 -1.21 -9.26
CA GLY A 198 -0.69 -0.53 -10.43
C GLY A 198 -0.05 0.82 -10.17
N GLY A 199 0.76 1.30 -11.11
CA GLY A 199 1.46 2.60 -11.04
C GLY A 199 2.81 2.55 -10.32
N ASP A 200 3.13 1.43 -9.68
CA ASP A 200 4.44 1.16 -9.11
C ASP A 200 5.30 0.31 -10.05
N TRP A 201 6.59 0.20 -9.73
CA TRP A 201 7.57 -0.55 -10.50
C TRP A 201 8.31 -1.54 -9.60
N ALA A 202 8.59 -2.73 -10.13
CA ALA A 202 9.56 -3.64 -9.53
C ALA A 202 10.86 -3.55 -10.33
N GLU A 203 11.94 -3.13 -9.70
CA GLU A 203 13.22 -2.87 -10.38
C GLU A 203 14.32 -3.77 -9.85
N TRP A 204 14.95 -4.51 -10.74
CA TRP A 204 16.21 -5.19 -10.47
C TRP A 204 17.38 -4.28 -10.85
N HIS A 205 18.35 -4.18 -9.95
CA HIS A 205 19.58 -3.43 -10.17
C HIS A 205 20.82 -4.32 -10.04
N PRO A 206 21.85 -4.11 -10.88
CA PRO A 206 23.15 -4.73 -10.67
C PRO A 206 23.80 -4.23 -9.36
N PRO A 207 24.81 -4.93 -8.84
CA PRO A 207 25.54 -4.50 -7.64
C PRO A 207 26.01 -3.04 -7.76
N ASN A 208 25.88 -2.28 -6.67
CA ASN A 208 26.22 -0.85 -6.59
C ASN A 208 25.34 0.11 -7.40
N SER A 209 24.26 -0.37 -8.04
CA SER A 209 23.24 0.48 -8.66
C SER A 209 22.01 0.61 -7.75
N ARG A 210 21.26 1.71 -7.90
CA ARG A 210 20.04 2.00 -7.16
C ARG A 210 18.99 2.66 -8.06
N PRO A 211 17.69 2.57 -7.69
CA PRO A 211 16.64 3.32 -8.39
C PRO A 211 16.95 4.82 -8.43
N SER A 212 16.64 5.45 -9.55
CA SER A 212 16.80 6.89 -9.77
C SER A 212 15.78 7.36 -10.79
N SER A 213 15.46 8.65 -10.78
CA SER A 213 14.60 9.26 -11.80
C SER A 213 15.17 9.01 -13.20
N PHE A 214 14.29 8.82 -14.18
CA PHE A 214 14.69 8.44 -15.54
C PHE A 214 13.66 8.93 -16.57
N ILE A 215 14.02 8.83 -17.84
CA ILE A 215 13.11 9.03 -18.97
C ILE A 215 12.79 7.65 -19.53
N GLY A 216 11.50 7.28 -19.56
CA GLY A 216 11.01 6.02 -20.09
C GLY A 216 11.25 5.88 -21.58
N GLY A 217 11.09 4.67 -22.11
CA GLY A 217 11.30 4.44 -23.54
C GLY A 217 10.37 5.23 -24.44
N LEU A 218 9.21 5.66 -23.94
CA LEU A 218 8.25 6.51 -24.64
C LEU A 218 8.53 8.01 -24.46
N SER A 219 9.70 8.37 -23.94
CA SER A 219 10.11 9.75 -23.62
C SER A 219 9.30 10.41 -22.51
N ASP A 220 8.66 9.61 -21.66
CA ASP A 220 7.93 10.03 -20.48
C ASP A 220 8.86 10.20 -19.26
N PRO A 221 8.87 11.36 -18.59
CA PRO A 221 9.64 11.54 -17.37
C PRO A 221 9.07 10.76 -16.19
N HIS A 222 9.94 10.11 -15.44
CA HIS A 222 9.61 9.43 -14.20
C HIS A 222 10.46 9.97 -13.05
N GLU A 223 9.88 10.85 -12.23
CA GLU A 223 10.55 11.40 -11.04
C GLU A 223 10.40 10.43 -9.87
N LEU A 224 11.52 9.98 -9.30
CA LEU A 224 11.52 9.03 -8.19
C LEU A 224 10.87 9.65 -6.94
N GLU A 225 9.78 9.04 -6.47
CA GLU A 225 9.11 9.44 -5.23
C GLU A 225 9.60 8.62 -4.05
N THR A 226 9.55 7.29 -4.15
CA THR A 226 10.02 6.39 -3.10
C THR A 226 10.59 5.10 -3.70
N ALA A 227 11.63 4.58 -3.06
CA ALA A 227 12.20 3.27 -3.38
C ALA A 227 12.45 2.50 -2.10
N THR A 228 12.09 1.23 -2.08
CA THR A 228 12.34 0.36 -0.93
C THR A 228 12.83 -1.00 -1.39
N SER A 229 13.93 -1.49 -0.79
CA SER A 229 14.47 -2.80 -1.17
C SER A 229 13.52 -3.92 -0.74
N ILE A 230 13.33 -4.87 -1.66
CA ILE A 230 12.60 -6.12 -1.47
C ILE A 230 13.53 -7.36 -1.52
N GLY A 231 14.84 -7.15 -1.66
CA GLY A 231 15.90 -8.18 -1.54
C GLY A 231 16.58 -8.56 -2.85
N ARG A 232 17.78 -9.14 -2.80
CA ARG A 232 18.54 -9.63 -3.98
C ARG A 232 18.71 -8.62 -5.13
N GLY A 233 18.95 -7.35 -4.80
CA GLY A 233 19.08 -6.27 -5.78
C GLY A 233 17.74 -5.74 -6.32
N TRP A 234 16.61 -6.26 -5.83
CA TRP A 234 15.28 -5.79 -6.18
C TRP A 234 14.80 -4.66 -5.27
N PHE A 235 14.06 -3.74 -5.89
CA PHE A 235 13.41 -2.60 -5.27
C PHE A 235 11.96 -2.52 -5.73
N LEU A 236 11.07 -2.18 -4.80
CA LEU A 236 9.75 -1.66 -5.14
C LEU A 236 9.87 -0.14 -5.21
N VAL A 237 9.46 0.43 -6.33
CA VAL A 237 9.71 1.82 -6.69
C VAL A 237 8.41 2.49 -7.09
N ARG A 238 8.20 3.72 -6.62
CA ARG A 238 7.11 4.59 -7.03
C ARG A 238 7.70 5.83 -7.68
N TYR A 239 7.16 6.17 -8.83
CA TYR A 239 7.45 7.41 -9.52
C TYR A 239 6.23 8.33 -9.42
N ARG A 240 6.48 9.63 -9.35
CA ARG A 240 5.43 10.63 -9.41
C ARG A 240 4.77 10.55 -10.80
N ALA A 241 3.46 10.33 -10.83
CA ALA A 241 2.70 10.43 -12.07
C ALA A 241 2.73 11.89 -12.55
N GLU A 242 3.10 12.13 -13.81
CA GLU A 242 2.92 13.45 -14.40
C GLU A 242 1.42 13.75 -14.43
N GLN A 243 1.03 14.86 -13.82
CA GLN A 243 -0.31 15.39 -14.05
C GLN A 243 -0.37 15.78 -15.52
N PRO A 244 -1.32 15.25 -16.32
CA PRO A 244 -1.50 15.75 -17.67
C PRO A 244 -1.69 17.26 -17.57
N ILE A 245 -0.86 18.02 -18.30
CA ILE A 245 -1.05 19.46 -18.44
C ILE A 245 -2.36 19.59 -19.23
N VAL A 246 -3.45 19.91 -18.52
CA VAL A 246 -4.77 20.16 -19.09
C VAL A 246 -4.80 21.54 -19.73
#